data_AF-A0A3S1BAE6-F1
#
_entry.id   AF-A0A3S1BAE6-F1
#
_cell.length_a   1.000
_cell.length_b   1.000
_cell.length_c   1.000
_cell.angle_alpha   90.00
_cell.angle_beta   90.00
_cell.angle_gamma   90.00
#
_symmetry.space_group_name_H-M   'P 1'
#
loop_
_entity.id
_entity.type
_entity.pdbx_description
1 polymer ?
#
loop_
_entity_poly.entity_id
_entity_poly.type
_entity_poly.pdbx_seq_one_letter_code
_entity_poly.pdbx_strand_id
1 'polypeptide(L)'
;MGLLKNMLVVATMLALSVDRSAGQISIPSRSVGFVYDQLPEVPNVEIAAYLDATCGDSAAVYPTLLQIAEFYHNDRVQFRMHLHNLPYHANSHPIAKAAHVLEDFAPNNNTAFKWISLIFNNIYSINSQATADMTSRQVLDRLGTMANQLTGIEDSDFKTKMRYSRFEWLARMDFKYGCTRGVHRCGYKC
;
A
#
# COMPACT_ATOMS: atom_id res chain seq x y z
N MET A 1 -20.84 -41.96 -36.24
CA MET A 1 -21.37 -40.68 -35.71
C MET A 1 -20.95 -40.37 -34.27
N GLY A 2 -20.74 -41.36 -33.39
CA GLY A 2 -20.33 -41.11 -31.99
C GLY A 2 -18.89 -40.61 -31.80
N LEU A 3 -17.93 -41.11 -32.59
CA LEU A 3 -16.51 -40.76 -32.44
C LEU A 3 -16.22 -39.27 -32.73
N LEU A 4 -16.84 -38.73 -33.78
CA LEU A 4 -16.69 -37.33 -34.20
C LEU A 4 -17.30 -36.37 -33.16
N LYS A 5 -18.42 -36.76 -32.54
CA LYS A 5 -19.10 -35.98 -31.51
C LYS A 5 -18.29 -35.94 -30.22
N ASN A 6 -17.65 -37.05 -29.84
CA ASN A 6 -16.77 -37.12 -28.67
C ASN A 6 -15.49 -36.30 -28.87
N MET A 7 -14.89 -36.32 -30.07
CA MET A 7 -13.75 -35.45 -30.38
C MET A 7 -14.10 -33.96 -30.31
N LEU A 8 -15.28 -33.56 -30.81
CA LEU A 8 -15.72 -32.18 -30.76
C LEU A 8 -15.93 -31.70 -29.32
N VAL A 9 -16.54 -32.53 -28.47
CA VAL A 9 -16.74 -32.24 -27.04
C VAL A 9 -15.41 -32.12 -26.31
N VAL A 10 -14.47 -33.03 -26.55
CA VAL A 10 -13.13 -32.99 -25.95
C VAL A 10 -12.36 -31.74 -26.39
N ALA A 11 -12.40 -31.39 -27.69
CA ALA A 11 -11.77 -30.18 -28.21
C ALA A 11 -12.37 -28.89 -27.61
N THR A 12 -13.68 -28.87 -27.37
CA THR A 12 -14.36 -27.71 -26.76
C THR A 12 -14.03 -27.60 -25.27
N MET A 13 -13.94 -28.72 -24.54
CA MET A 13 -13.48 -28.73 -23.15
C MET A 13 -12.01 -28.30 -23.02
N LEU A 14 -11.14 -28.75 -23.93
CA LEU A 14 -9.74 -28.31 -23.97
C LEU A 14 -9.64 -26.81 -24.28
N ALA A 15 -10.38 -26.29 -25.26
CA ALA A 15 -10.41 -24.86 -25.57
C ALA A 15 -10.86 -24.00 -24.37
N LEU A 16 -11.88 -24.44 -23.63
CA LEU A 16 -12.36 -23.76 -22.41
C LEU A 16 -11.37 -23.85 -21.23
N SER A 17 -10.42 -24.79 -21.25
CA SER A 17 -9.38 -24.90 -20.23
C SER A 17 -8.15 -24.02 -20.48
N VAL A 18 -7.97 -23.49 -21.71
CA VAL A 18 -6.82 -22.62 -22.04
C VAL A 18 -7.05 -21.17 -21.61
N ASP A 19 -8.29 -20.76 -21.31
CA ASP A 19 -8.63 -19.39 -20.88
C ASP A 19 -8.42 -19.13 -19.37
N ARG A 20 -7.68 -19.98 -18.66
CA ARG A 20 -7.59 -19.94 -17.19
C ARG A 20 -6.19 -19.73 -16.64
N SER A 21 -5.61 -18.54 -16.84
CA SER A 21 -4.54 -18.03 -15.96
C SER A 21 -4.23 -16.53 -16.10
N ALA A 22 -5.26 -15.66 -16.14
CA ALA A 22 -5.11 -14.23 -15.85
C ALA A 22 -5.35 -13.89 -14.35
N GLY A 23 -5.35 -14.91 -13.48
CA GLY A 23 -5.53 -14.76 -12.03
C GLY A 23 -4.23 -14.67 -11.23
N GLN A 24 -3.08 -14.77 -11.89
CA GLN A 24 -1.79 -14.69 -11.22
C GLN A 24 -1.51 -13.23 -10.84
N ILE A 25 -1.18 -12.98 -9.59
CA ILE A 25 -0.72 -11.67 -9.14
C ILE A 25 0.46 -11.30 -10.04
N SER A 26 0.34 -10.19 -10.78
CA SER A 26 1.40 -9.68 -11.64
C SER A 26 2.67 -9.58 -10.81
N ILE A 27 3.75 -10.25 -11.24
CA ILE A 27 5.04 -10.18 -10.57
C ILE A 27 5.42 -8.69 -10.49
N PRO A 28 5.59 -8.12 -9.29
CA PRO A 28 5.98 -6.72 -9.17
C PRO A 28 7.28 -6.50 -9.95
N SER A 29 7.30 -5.49 -10.83
CA SER A 29 8.51 -5.13 -11.58
C SER A 29 9.60 -4.53 -10.69
N ARG A 30 9.29 -4.27 -9.41
CA ARG A 30 10.17 -3.75 -8.36
C ARG A 30 9.79 -4.32 -7.01
N SER A 31 10.69 -4.21 -6.03
CA SER A 31 10.32 -4.46 -4.63
C SER A 31 9.19 -3.52 -4.19
N VAL A 32 8.20 -4.11 -3.53
CA VAL A 32 7.02 -3.45 -2.98
C VAL A 32 7.29 -2.96 -1.56
N GLY A 33 6.46 -2.03 -1.07
CA GLY A 33 6.67 -1.34 0.19
C GLY A 33 7.77 -0.27 0.17
N PHE A 34 7.91 0.40 1.31
CA PHE A 34 8.79 1.53 1.56
C PHE A 34 9.92 1.10 2.49
N VAL A 35 11.16 1.49 2.16
CA VAL A 35 12.35 1.14 2.94
C VAL A 35 12.77 2.33 3.78
N TYR A 36 12.95 2.11 5.08
CA TYR A 36 13.52 3.13 5.98
C TYR A 36 15.03 3.20 5.73
N ASP A 37 15.55 4.40 5.49
CA ASP A 37 16.95 4.70 5.17
C ASP A 37 17.59 3.67 4.25
N GLN A 38 17.46 3.90 2.93
CA GLN A 38 17.98 2.98 1.93
C GLN A 38 19.43 2.59 2.22
N LEU A 39 19.62 1.32 2.57
CA LEU A 39 20.94 0.78 2.85
C LEU A 39 21.75 0.73 1.54
N PRO A 40 23.04 1.12 1.57
CA PRO A 40 23.92 1.01 0.41
C PRO A 40 24.25 -0.44 0.05
N GLU A 41 24.03 -1.37 0.99
CA GLU A 41 24.33 -2.80 0.85
C GLU A 41 23.08 -3.67 1.08
N VAL A 42 23.14 -4.91 0.60
CA VAL A 42 22.08 -5.91 0.82
C VAL A 42 21.97 -6.18 2.34
N PRO A 43 20.76 -6.08 2.93
CA PRO A 43 20.57 -6.34 4.35
C PRO A 43 20.78 -7.81 4.69
N ASN A 44 21.27 -8.07 5.92
CA ASN A 44 21.32 -9.41 6.49
C ASN A 44 19.95 -9.89 6.97
N VAL A 45 19.15 -8.95 7.49
CA VAL A 45 17.84 -9.20 8.07
C VAL A 45 16.88 -8.14 7.54
N GLU A 46 15.70 -8.57 7.09
CA GLU A 46 14.60 -7.66 6.75
C GLU A 46 13.48 -7.82 7.78
N ILE A 47 13.08 -6.71 8.39
CA ILE A 47 11.88 -6.62 9.22
C ILE A 47 10.80 -5.99 8.34
N ALA A 48 9.82 -6.81 7.94
CA ALA A 48 8.68 -6.36 7.14
C ALA A 48 7.45 -6.12 8.03
N ALA A 49 6.94 -4.90 8.06
CA ALA A 49 5.71 -4.54 8.74
C ALA A 49 4.58 -4.30 7.74
N TYR A 50 3.39 -4.83 8.03
CA TYR A 50 2.18 -4.66 7.21
C TYR A 50 1.17 -3.86 8.00
N LEU A 51 0.97 -2.60 7.61
CA LEU A 51 0.23 -1.61 8.39
C LEU A 51 -0.94 -1.06 7.59
N ASP A 52 -2.05 -0.78 8.28
CA ASP A 52 -3.16 -0.01 7.74
C ASP A 52 -3.09 1.40 8.31
N ALA A 53 -3.02 2.40 7.42
CA ALA A 53 -2.80 3.80 7.81
C ALA A 53 -3.95 4.43 8.62
N THR A 54 -5.08 3.74 8.75
CA THR A 54 -6.26 4.18 9.50
C THR A 54 -6.64 3.22 10.62
N CYS A 55 -5.82 2.21 10.91
CA CYS A 55 -6.00 1.29 12.03
C CYS A 55 -5.33 1.83 13.31
N GLY A 56 -6.06 1.83 14.42
CA GLY A 56 -5.54 2.23 15.73
C GLY A 56 -4.40 1.34 16.23
N ASP A 57 -4.49 0.01 16.02
CA ASP A 57 -3.42 -0.93 16.39
C ASP A 57 -2.13 -0.68 15.59
N SER A 58 -2.25 -0.38 14.29
CA SER A 58 -1.11 0.07 13.47
C SER A 58 -0.50 1.34 14.03
N ALA A 59 -1.33 2.33 14.35
CA ALA A 59 -0.86 3.60 14.92
C ALA A 59 -0.15 3.39 16.27
N ALA A 60 -0.63 2.46 17.10
CA ALA A 60 -0.06 2.16 18.40
C ALA A 60 1.33 1.49 18.32
N VAL A 61 1.52 0.56 17.38
CA VAL A 61 2.81 -0.15 17.22
C VAL A 61 3.85 0.67 16.45
N TYR A 62 3.41 1.59 15.59
CA TYR A 62 4.27 2.31 14.67
C TYR A 62 5.44 3.07 15.30
N PRO A 63 5.29 3.80 16.43
CA PRO A 63 6.43 4.46 17.09
C PRO A 63 7.53 3.48 17.49
N THR A 64 7.18 2.29 17.97
CA THR A 64 8.16 1.25 18.32
C THR A 64 8.86 0.73 17.07
N LEU A 65 8.15 0.56 15.96
CA LEU A 65 8.76 0.14 14.69
C LEU A 65 9.79 1.17 14.18
N LEU A 66 9.50 2.47 14.31
CA LEU A 66 10.46 3.52 13.99
C LEU A 66 11.67 3.52 14.90
N GLN A 67 11.50 3.29 16.21
CA GLN A 67 12.62 3.16 17.14
C GLN A 67 13.52 1.98 16.78
N ILE A 68 12.94 0.85 16.35
CA ILE A 68 13.69 -0.33 15.89
C ILE A 68 14.45 0.01 14.60
N ALA A 69 13.79 0.65 13.63
CA ALA A 69 14.41 1.04 12.37
C ALA A 69 15.61 1.98 12.61
N GLU A 70 15.42 3.00 13.45
CA GLU A 70 16.48 3.94 13.84
C GLU A 70 17.59 3.28 14.65
N PHE A 71 17.28 2.33 15.53
CA PHE A 71 18.31 1.68 16.34
C PHE A 71 19.23 0.80 15.48
N TYR A 72 18.67 0.03 14.53
CA TYR A 72 19.41 -0.95 13.74
C TYR A 72 19.84 -0.46 12.34
N HIS A 73 19.64 0.80 11.98
CA HIS A 73 19.91 1.30 10.62
C HIS A 73 21.37 1.07 10.16
N ASN A 74 22.34 1.02 11.09
CA ASN A 74 23.76 0.76 10.77
C ASN A 74 24.16 -0.73 10.81
N ASP A 75 23.28 -1.62 11.27
CA ASP A 75 23.59 -3.04 11.52
C ASP A 75 23.19 -3.97 10.36
N ARG A 76 23.04 -3.41 9.14
CA ARG A 76 22.52 -4.11 7.96
C ARG A 76 21.15 -4.79 8.21
N VAL A 77 20.32 -4.19 9.05
CA VAL A 77 18.92 -4.57 9.22
C VAL A 77 18.05 -3.59 8.43
N GLN A 78 17.26 -4.10 7.48
CA GLN A 78 16.36 -3.28 6.69
C GLN A 78 14.96 -3.31 7.28
N PHE A 79 14.40 -2.12 7.55
CA PHE A 79 12.98 -2.00 7.86
C PHE A 79 12.18 -1.68 6.59
N ARG A 80 11.18 -2.51 6.30
CA ARG A 80 10.28 -2.35 5.15
C ARG A 80 8.83 -2.23 5.62
N MET A 81 8.20 -1.11 5.29
CA MET A 81 6.79 -0.88 5.55
C MET A 81 5.96 -1.18 4.31
N HIS A 82 5.00 -2.09 4.44
CA HIS A 82 3.96 -2.35 3.46
C HIS A 82 2.64 -1.75 3.95
N LEU A 83 1.98 -0.97 3.08
CA LEU A 83 0.65 -0.45 3.38
C LEU A 83 -0.40 -1.46 2.95
N HIS A 84 -1.00 -2.12 3.93
CA HIS A 84 -2.04 -3.12 3.72
C HIS A 84 -3.41 -2.46 3.92
N ASN A 85 -3.90 -1.82 2.86
CA ASN A 85 -5.14 -1.04 2.93
C ASN A 85 -6.39 -1.93 3.01
N LEU A 86 -6.94 -2.07 4.20
CA LEU A 86 -8.10 -2.92 4.44
C LEU A 86 -9.35 -2.32 3.75
N PRO A 87 -10.16 -3.14 3.05
CA PRO A 87 -11.27 -2.65 2.22
C PRO A 87 -12.42 -2.02 3.03
N TYR A 88 -12.49 -2.29 4.32
CA TYR A 88 -13.49 -1.73 5.25
C TYR A 88 -13.04 -0.40 5.89
N HIS A 89 -11.83 0.06 5.60
CA HIS A 89 -11.33 1.37 6.01
C HIS A 89 -11.38 2.35 4.84
N ALA A 90 -12.37 3.25 4.83
CA ALA A 90 -12.74 4.07 3.68
C ALA A 90 -11.56 4.88 3.09
N ASN A 91 -10.70 5.41 3.97
CA ASN A 91 -9.60 6.28 3.58
C ASN A 91 -8.23 5.58 3.52
N SER A 92 -8.17 4.28 3.86
CA SER A 92 -6.91 3.54 3.88
C SER A 92 -6.27 3.46 2.49
N HIS A 93 -7.07 3.18 1.45
CA HIS A 93 -6.59 3.13 0.08
C HIS A 93 -6.06 4.47 -0.45
N PRO A 94 -6.80 5.60 -0.37
CA PRO A 94 -6.27 6.88 -0.84
C PRO A 94 -5.05 7.35 -0.04
N ILE A 95 -4.95 7.04 1.27
CA ILE A 95 -3.76 7.35 2.07
C ILE A 95 -2.56 6.52 1.61
N ALA A 96 -2.74 5.23 1.35
CA ALA A 96 -1.67 4.36 0.83
C ALA A 96 -1.18 4.82 -0.55
N LYS A 97 -2.11 5.22 -1.42
CA LYS A 97 -1.79 5.83 -2.71
C LYS A 97 -1.01 7.13 -2.56
N ALA A 98 -1.42 8.00 -1.63
CA ALA A 98 -0.72 9.24 -1.34
C ALA A 98 0.73 9.00 -0.90
N ALA A 99 1.01 7.95 -0.13
CA ALA A 99 2.38 7.59 0.25
C ALA A 99 3.28 7.38 -0.98
N HIS A 100 2.79 6.67 -2.02
CA HIS A 100 3.54 6.51 -3.27
C HIS A 100 3.70 7.80 -4.07
N VAL A 101 2.68 8.67 -4.07
CA VAL A 101 2.77 10.00 -4.71
C VAL A 101 3.85 10.84 -4.06
N LEU A 102 3.91 10.84 -2.73
CA LEU A 102 4.87 11.65 -1.98
C LEU A 102 6.28 11.07 -2.05
N GLU A 103 6.44 9.75 -2.03
CA GLU A 103 7.75 9.11 -2.24
C GLU A 103 8.29 9.38 -3.65
N ASP A 104 7.43 9.46 -4.68
CA ASP A 104 7.82 9.88 -6.03
C ASP A 104 8.17 11.38 -6.12
N PHE A 105 7.52 12.22 -5.32
CA PHE A 105 7.78 13.67 -5.29
C PHE A 105 9.06 14.03 -4.52
N ALA A 106 9.30 13.39 -3.38
CA ALA A 106 10.44 13.63 -2.50
C ALA A 106 11.10 12.28 -2.11
N PRO A 107 11.83 11.64 -3.03
CA PRO A 107 12.45 10.34 -2.77
C PRO A 107 13.60 10.44 -1.75
N ASN A 108 13.95 9.31 -1.14
CA ASN A 108 15.13 9.13 -0.28
C ASN A 108 15.16 10.02 0.99
N ASN A 109 14.00 10.40 1.50
CA ASN A 109 13.87 11.23 2.69
C ASN A 109 12.94 10.61 3.75
N ASN A 110 12.79 9.28 3.71
CA ASN A 110 11.80 8.53 4.50
C ASN A 110 10.39 9.15 4.39
N THR A 111 10.03 9.64 3.20
CA THR A 111 8.84 10.47 3.00
C THR A 111 7.57 9.69 3.28
N ALA A 112 7.47 8.45 2.82
CA ALA A 112 6.36 7.57 3.19
C ALA A 112 6.23 7.35 4.71
N PHE A 113 7.34 7.21 5.43
CA PHE A 113 7.32 7.07 6.90
C PHE A 113 6.83 8.36 7.57
N LYS A 114 7.34 9.52 7.16
CA LYS A 114 6.89 10.80 7.71
C LYS A 114 5.40 11.06 7.40
N TRP A 115 4.95 10.67 6.22
CA TRP A 115 3.54 10.72 5.83
C TRP A 115 2.66 9.87 6.75
N ILE A 116 3.06 8.62 7.00
CA ILE A 116 2.32 7.72 7.88
C ILE A 116 2.37 8.20 9.35
N SER A 117 3.49 8.77 9.82
CA SER A 117 3.56 9.45 11.12
C SER A 117 2.53 10.57 11.22
N LEU A 118 2.46 11.43 10.19
CA LEU A 118 1.50 12.55 10.14
C LEU A 118 0.06 12.05 10.14
N ILE A 119 -0.24 11.00 9.38
CA ILE A 119 -1.57 10.38 9.35
C ILE A 119 -1.94 9.79 10.71
N PHE A 120 -1.05 9.01 11.34
CA PHE A 120 -1.33 8.42 12.65
C PHE A 120 -1.56 9.48 13.73
N ASN A 121 -0.80 10.58 13.70
CA ASN A 121 -1.02 11.73 14.58
C ASN A 121 -2.38 12.42 14.36
N ASN A 122 -3.01 12.22 13.20
CA ASN A 122 -4.29 12.82 12.81
C ASN A 122 -5.38 11.76 12.52
N ILE A 123 -5.19 10.52 12.97
CA ILE A 123 -6.00 9.36 12.56
C ILE A 123 -7.50 9.56 12.83
N TYR A 124 -7.85 10.12 13.99
CA TYR A 124 -9.23 10.39 14.40
C TYR A 124 -9.91 11.49 13.59
N SER A 125 -9.16 12.18 12.75
CA SER A 125 -9.70 13.18 11.84
C SER A 125 -9.93 12.65 10.43
N ILE A 126 -9.31 11.52 10.08
CA ILE A 126 -9.32 10.96 8.72
C ILE A 126 -9.74 9.49 8.67
N ASN A 127 -10.19 8.90 9.79
CA ASN A 127 -10.75 7.55 9.80
C ASN A 127 -12.17 7.51 9.19
N SER A 128 -12.70 6.31 8.97
CA SER A 128 -14.02 6.11 8.35
C SER A 128 -15.15 6.86 9.07
N GLN A 129 -15.09 6.95 10.40
CA GLN A 129 -16.11 7.64 11.19
C GLN A 129 -16.03 9.16 11.03
N ALA A 130 -14.82 9.72 11.08
CA ALA A 130 -14.58 11.15 10.97
C ALA A 130 -14.94 11.72 9.60
N THR A 131 -14.92 10.89 8.56
CA THR A 131 -15.24 11.29 7.19
C THR A 131 -16.55 10.72 6.68
N ALA A 132 -17.43 10.24 7.57
CA ALA A 132 -18.68 9.59 7.17
C ALA A 132 -19.58 10.50 6.31
N ASP A 133 -19.60 11.79 6.60
CA ASP A 133 -20.39 12.81 5.87
C ASP A 133 -19.57 13.55 4.80
N MET A 134 -18.32 13.14 4.55
CA MET A 134 -17.44 13.78 3.58
C MET A 134 -17.52 13.11 2.22
N THR A 135 -17.51 13.92 1.17
CA THR A 135 -17.26 13.43 -0.19
C THR A 135 -15.81 13.01 -0.37
N SER A 136 -15.53 12.12 -1.31
CA SER A 136 -14.15 11.73 -1.66
C SER A 136 -13.29 12.93 -2.10
N ARG A 137 -13.89 13.99 -2.63
CA ARG A 137 -13.19 15.24 -2.97
C ARG A 137 -12.71 15.97 -1.72
N GLN A 138 -13.58 16.14 -0.73
CA GLN A 138 -13.22 16.80 0.54
C GLN A 138 -12.12 16.02 1.28
N VAL A 139 -12.18 14.68 1.24
CA VAL A 139 -11.10 13.83 1.79
C VAL A 139 -9.79 14.09 1.02
N LEU A 140 -9.83 14.11 -0.31
CA LEU A 140 -8.66 14.39 -1.14
C LEU A 140 -8.07 15.79 -0.88
N ASP A 141 -8.90 16.81 -0.70
CA ASP A 141 -8.48 18.18 -0.36
C ASP A 141 -7.75 18.20 0.99
N ARG A 142 -8.23 17.42 1.97
CA ARG A 142 -7.59 17.29 3.28
C ARG A 142 -6.24 16.58 3.19
N LEU A 143 -6.17 15.49 2.43
CA LEU A 143 -4.90 14.80 2.17
C LEU A 143 -3.90 15.71 1.44
N GLY A 144 -4.37 16.53 0.49
CA GLY A 144 -3.55 17.52 -0.21
C GLY A 144 -2.97 18.57 0.72
N THR A 145 -3.77 19.07 1.67
CA THR A 145 -3.30 20.00 2.71
C THR A 145 -2.20 19.37 3.56
N MET A 146 -2.39 18.13 4.02
CA MET A 146 -1.40 17.41 4.84
C MET A 146 -0.12 17.10 4.03
N ALA A 147 -0.27 16.74 2.76
CA ALA A 147 0.83 16.51 1.83
C ALA A 147 1.66 17.78 1.62
N ASN A 148 1.00 18.92 1.38
CA ASN A 148 1.67 20.22 1.24
C ASN A 148 2.45 20.59 2.50
N GLN A 149 1.84 20.42 3.68
CA GLN A 149 2.51 20.67 4.97
C GLN A 149 3.76 19.82 5.17
N LEU A 150 3.76 18.57 4.67
CA LEU A 150 4.87 17.65 4.86
C LEU A 150 6.02 17.87 3.86
N THR A 151 5.70 18.02 2.57
CA THR A 151 6.71 18.00 1.50
C THR A 151 6.78 19.30 0.69
N GLY A 152 5.85 20.22 0.88
CA GLY A 152 5.71 21.41 0.05
C GLY A 152 5.11 21.16 -1.33
N ILE A 153 4.59 19.95 -1.62
CA ILE A 153 3.91 19.68 -2.90
C ILE A 153 2.68 20.59 -3.04
N GLU A 154 2.55 21.23 -4.20
CA GLU A 154 1.37 22.03 -4.52
C GLU A 154 0.11 21.16 -4.56
N ASP A 155 -1.00 21.64 -4.01
CA ASP A 155 -2.25 20.88 -3.90
C ASP A 155 -2.77 20.42 -5.29
N SER A 156 -2.58 21.25 -6.32
CA SER A 156 -2.96 20.92 -7.70
C SER A 156 -2.10 19.80 -8.30
N ASP A 157 -0.79 19.78 -8.03
CA ASP A 157 0.11 18.69 -8.47
C ASP A 157 -0.18 17.41 -7.72
N PHE A 158 -0.37 17.48 -6.40
CA PHE A 158 -0.77 16.34 -5.58
C PHE A 158 -2.05 15.69 -6.12
N LYS A 159 -3.11 16.48 -6.34
CA LYS A 159 -4.39 15.98 -6.88
C LYS A 159 -4.26 15.41 -8.28
N THR A 160 -3.40 15.98 -9.11
CA THR A 160 -3.11 15.48 -10.46
C THR A 160 -2.42 14.13 -10.38
N LYS A 161 -1.35 14.02 -9.59
CA LYS A 161 -0.63 12.75 -9.36
C LYS A 161 -1.54 11.69 -8.73
N MET A 162 -2.41 12.07 -7.80
CA MET A 162 -3.44 11.20 -7.22
C MET A 162 -4.46 10.68 -8.25
N ARG A 163 -4.41 11.06 -9.53
CA ARG A 163 -5.22 10.45 -10.61
C ARG A 163 -4.43 9.48 -11.49
N TYR A 164 -3.11 9.42 -11.35
CA TYR A 164 -2.30 8.55 -12.20
C TYR A 164 -2.54 7.07 -11.87
N SER A 165 -2.77 6.28 -12.91
CA SER A 165 -3.02 4.84 -12.83
C SER A 165 -1.84 4.08 -12.21
N ARG A 166 -0.61 4.58 -12.36
CA ARG A 166 0.57 3.96 -11.76
C ARG A 166 0.49 3.90 -10.23
N PHE A 167 -0.02 4.95 -9.58
CA PHE A 167 -0.11 5.00 -8.11
C PHE A 167 -1.30 4.20 -7.60
N GLU A 168 -2.41 4.14 -8.36
CA GLU A 168 -3.48 3.15 -8.11
C GLU A 168 -2.92 1.73 -8.11
N TRP A 169 -2.13 1.40 -9.14
CA TRP A 169 -1.56 0.08 -9.28
C TRP A 169 -0.61 -0.24 -8.12
N LEU A 170 0.29 0.68 -7.75
CA LEU A 170 1.22 0.49 -6.63
C LEU A 170 0.49 0.23 -5.30
N ALA A 171 -0.51 1.04 -4.95
CA ALA A 171 -1.28 0.83 -3.71
C ALA A 171 -2.03 -0.52 -3.72
N ARG A 172 -2.61 -0.92 -4.87
CA ARG A 172 -3.25 -2.23 -5.01
C ARG A 172 -2.25 -3.38 -4.91
N MET A 173 -1.03 -3.18 -5.40
CA MET A 173 0.03 -4.19 -5.35
C MET A 173 0.54 -4.40 -3.93
N ASP A 174 0.64 -3.36 -3.11
CA ASP A 174 1.01 -3.52 -1.69
C ASP A 174 -0.02 -4.38 -0.93
N PHE A 175 -1.31 -4.11 -1.13
CA PHE A 175 -2.38 -4.94 -0.56
C PHE A 175 -2.27 -6.40 -1.01
N LYS A 176 -2.20 -6.63 -2.32
CA LYS A 176 -2.09 -7.98 -2.90
C LYS A 176 -0.84 -8.72 -2.41
N TYR A 177 0.27 -8.01 -2.27
CA TYR A 177 1.50 -8.59 -1.76
C TYR A 177 1.37 -9.00 -0.29
N GLY A 178 0.72 -8.19 0.55
CA GLY A 178 0.37 -8.62 1.91
C GLY A 178 -0.44 -9.92 1.90
N CYS A 179 -1.43 -10.02 1.01
CA CYS A 179 -2.25 -11.22 0.89
C CYS A 179 -1.43 -12.48 0.50
N THR A 180 -0.42 -12.37 -0.36
CA THR A 180 0.44 -13.54 -0.69
C THR A 180 1.30 -14.00 0.48
N ARG A 181 1.49 -13.14 1.49
CA ARG A 181 2.18 -13.43 2.74
C ARG A 181 1.23 -13.86 3.87
N GLY A 182 -0.05 -14.10 3.57
CA GLY A 182 -1.05 -14.51 4.54
C GLY A 182 -1.57 -13.37 5.43
N VAL A 183 -1.24 -12.11 5.11
CA VAL A 183 -1.75 -10.94 5.83
C VAL A 183 -3.19 -10.67 5.38
N HIS A 184 -4.11 -10.72 6.33
CA HIS A 184 -5.55 -10.55 6.11
C HIS A 184 -6.20 -9.60 7.12
N ARG A 185 -5.45 -9.19 8.14
CA ARG A 185 -5.85 -8.30 9.24
C ARG A 185 -4.64 -7.48 9.70
N CYS A 186 -4.89 -6.35 10.33
CA CYS A 186 -3.89 -5.56 11.02
C CYS A 186 -4.20 -5.59 12.52
N GLY A 187 -3.42 -6.32 13.32
CA GLY A 187 -3.63 -6.39 14.78
C GLY A 187 -4.79 -7.29 15.21
N TYR A 188 -4.91 -7.47 16.53
CA TYR A 188 -5.82 -8.46 17.14
C TYR A 188 -7.25 -7.95 17.36
N LYS A 189 -7.54 -6.64 17.15
CA LYS A 189 -8.90 -6.07 17.26
C LYS A 189 -9.07 -4.85 16.33
N CYS A 190 -9.41 -5.09 15.06
CA CYS A 190 -10.07 -4.07 14.23
C CYS A 190 -11.57 -4.04 14.52
#